data_AF-A0A8R1IPG3-F1
#
_entry.id   AF-A0A8R1IPG3-F1
#
_cell.length_a   1.000
_cell.length_b   1.000
_cell.length_c   1.000
_cell.angle_alpha   90.00
_cell.angle_beta   90.00
_cell.angle_gamma   90.00
#
_symmetry.space_group_name_H-M   'P 1'
#
loop_
_entity.id
_entity.type
_entity.pdbx_description
1 polymer ?
#
loop_
_entity_poly.entity_id
_entity_poly.type
_entity_poly.pdbx_seq_one_letter_code
_entity_poly.pdbx_strand_id
1 'polypeptide(L)'
;MNSNQSLVIRLSSQLNVMQQLGSSLHEMSRIVRKIRTVCRNYINDPLNYGRKSKEQKGRPRKVTARDERNILHMVSNSPKSLNEVRGELNLNVCKSTIRNVIKRSGIIVRQKMVKVPKMKPHHKTARLDFVKANLTNKWEKIMFSDEKKWNLDGPDVFKTELRWWYIDGLDWFLRWREDGTAIHQYQRKFQLVPTDASSSDRAFLPKPTSNPYFPTR
;
A
#
# COMPACT_ATOMS: atom_id res chain seq x y z
N MET A 1 10.15 -11.27 19.38
CA MET A 1 11.25 -12.03 18.73
C MET A 1 10.69 -13.32 18.16
N ASN A 2 11.01 -13.68 16.92
CA ASN A 2 10.58 -14.98 16.36
C ASN A 2 11.16 -16.12 17.19
N SER A 3 10.35 -17.11 17.57
CA SER A 3 10.74 -18.26 18.42
C SER A 3 12.04 -18.92 17.95
N ASN A 4 12.22 -19.08 16.64
CA ASN A 4 13.41 -19.65 16.03
C ASN A 4 14.69 -18.83 16.25
N GLN A 5 14.60 -17.50 16.37
CA GLN A 5 15.77 -16.65 16.62
C GLN A 5 16.24 -16.76 18.08
N SER A 6 15.31 -16.87 19.03
CA SER A 6 15.62 -17.05 20.45
C SER A 6 16.34 -18.38 20.72
N LEU A 7 15.94 -19.44 20.00
CA LEU A 7 16.56 -20.77 20.10
C LEU A 7 17.99 -20.78 19.56
N VAL A 8 18.26 -20.06 18.46
CA VAL A 8 19.62 -19.94 17.91
C VAL A 8 20.54 -19.20 18.88
N ILE A 9 20.09 -18.07 19.43
CA ILE A 9 20.90 -17.27 20.37
C ILE A 9 21.25 -18.08 21.63
N ARG A 10 20.30 -18.84 22.17
CA ARG A 10 20.52 -19.70 23.33
C ARG A 10 21.50 -20.84 23.06
N LEU A 11 21.40 -21.49 21.90
CA LEU A 11 22.32 -22.56 21.51
C LEU A 11 23.74 -22.04 21.27
N SER A 12 23.87 -20.89 20.61
CA SER A 12 25.16 -20.24 20.35
C SER A 12 25.86 -19.82 21.65
N SER A 13 25.12 -19.24 22.60
CA SER A 13 25.67 -18.84 23.91
C SER A 13 26.17 -20.02 24.73
N GLN A 14 25.41 -21.13 24.80
CA GLN A 14 25.85 -22.35 25.47
C GLN A 14 27.13 -22.93 24.82
N LEU A 15 27.18 -23.00 23.49
CA LEU A 15 28.36 -23.49 22.78
C LEU A 15 29.59 -22.60 22.97
N ASN A 16 29.40 -21.27 23.08
CA ASN A 16 30.50 -20.32 23.32
C ASN A 16 31.13 -20.52 24.71
N VAL A 17 30.30 -20.68 25.75
CA VAL A 17 30.79 -20.98 27.11
C VAL A 17 31.57 -22.29 27.14
N MET A 18 31.06 -23.34 26.50
CA MET A 18 31.74 -24.64 26.46
C MET A 18 33.05 -24.61 25.65
N GLN A 19 33.14 -23.74 24.64
CA GLN A 19 34.38 -23.53 23.88
C GLN A 19 35.44 -22.84 24.73
N GLN A 20 35.06 -21.83 25.54
CA GLN A 20 35.96 -21.15 26.47
C GLN A 20 36.51 -22.08 27.56
N LEU A 21 35.69 -23.05 27.98
CA LEU A 21 36.07 -24.08 28.96
C LEU A 21 36.92 -25.21 28.36
N GLY A 22 37.22 -25.18 27.06
CA GLY A 22 38.01 -26.22 26.39
C GLY A 22 37.32 -27.58 26.30
N SER A 23 35.99 -27.64 26.42
CA SER A 23 35.24 -28.90 26.39
C SER A 23 35.34 -29.58 25.01
N SER A 24 35.35 -30.92 25.02
CA SER A 24 35.41 -31.69 23.76
C SER A 24 34.10 -31.57 22.96
N LEU A 25 34.18 -31.74 21.64
CA LEU A 25 33.00 -31.78 20.76
C LEU A 25 31.96 -32.83 21.18
N HIS A 26 32.42 -33.95 21.75
CA HIS A 26 31.54 -35.02 22.22
C HIS A 26 30.73 -34.59 23.45
N GLU A 27 31.37 -33.88 24.36
CA GLU A 27 30.76 -33.36 25.58
C GLU A 27 29.78 -32.21 25.28
N MET A 28 30.18 -31.29 24.40
CA MET A 28 29.32 -30.22 23.87
C MET A 28 28.02 -30.77 23.27
N SER A 29 28.14 -31.82 22.46
CA SER A 29 26.99 -32.47 21.82
C SER A 29 26.01 -33.08 22.84
N ARG A 30 26.53 -33.71 23.91
CA ARG A 30 25.70 -34.31 24.98
C ARG A 30 24.96 -33.24 25.78
N ILE A 31 25.63 -32.17 26.16
CA ILE A 31 25.07 -31.10 27.01
C ILE A 31 24.07 -30.25 26.23
N VAL A 32 24.43 -29.81 25.02
CA VAL A 32 23.56 -28.97 24.17
C VAL A 32 22.45 -29.82 23.51
N ARG A 33 22.53 -31.15 23.60
CA ARG A 33 21.60 -32.12 22.97
C ARG A 33 21.46 -31.88 21.47
N LYS A 34 22.58 -31.65 20.80
CA LYS A 34 22.68 -31.44 19.35
C LYS A 34 23.70 -32.36 18.75
N ILE A 35 23.53 -32.69 17.48
CA ILE A 35 24.43 -33.57 16.74
C ILE A 35 25.83 -32.91 16.68
N ARG A 36 26.89 -33.71 16.83
CA ARG A 36 28.28 -33.24 16.81
C ARG A 36 28.62 -32.37 15.59
N THR A 37 28.04 -32.67 14.43
CA THR A 37 28.20 -31.89 13.20
C THR A 37 27.72 -30.45 13.35
N VAL A 38 26.63 -30.23 14.08
CA VAL A 38 26.08 -28.89 14.35
C VAL A 38 27.04 -28.08 15.23
N CYS A 39 27.58 -28.70 16.28
CA CYS A 39 28.54 -28.06 17.18
C CYS A 39 29.84 -27.72 16.44
N ARG A 40 30.35 -28.65 15.62
CA ARG A 40 31.53 -28.43 14.78
C ARG A 40 31.34 -27.29 13.79
N ASN A 41 30.20 -27.25 13.09
CA ASN A 41 29.88 -26.19 12.14
C ASN A 41 29.79 -24.82 12.82
N TYR A 42 29.31 -24.77 14.07
CA TYR A 42 29.30 -23.54 14.87
C TYR A 42 30.70 -23.10 15.26
N ILE A 43 31.55 -23.99 15.77
CA ILE A 43 32.92 -23.67 16.22
C ILE A 43 33.79 -23.19 15.05
N ASN A 44 33.62 -23.79 13.86
CA ASN A 44 34.37 -23.39 12.67
C ASN A 44 34.01 -21.99 12.16
N ASP A 45 32.76 -21.53 12.37
CA ASP A 45 32.29 -20.22 11.91
C ASP A 45 31.14 -19.70 12.81
N PRO A 46 31.46 -19.20 14.02
CA PRO A 46 30.46 -18.83 15.01
C PRO A 46 29.68 -17.58 14.59
N LEU A 47 30.33 -16.67 13.84
CA LEU A 47 29.77 -15.40 13.42
C LEU A 47 28.70 -15.58 12.33
N ASN A 48 28.89 -16.51 11.39
CA ASN A 48 27.95 -16.73 10.28
C ASN A 48 26.99 -17.92 10.49
N TYR A 49 27.04 -18.58 11.65
CA TYR A 49 26.13 -19.67 11.98
C TYR A 49 24.66 -19.22 11.89
N GLY A 50 23.86 -19.88 11.04
CA GLY A 50 22.46 -19.53 10.80
C GLY A 50 22.21 -18.24 9.98
N ARG A 51 23.26 -17.56 9.50
CA ARG A 51 23.12 -16.40 8.58
C ARG A 51 22.99 -16.84 7.12
N LYS A 52 23.70 -17.91 6.73
CA LYS A 52 23.71 -18.44 5.35
C LYS A 52 22.31 -18.82 4.82
N SER A 53 21.36 -19.20 5.69
CA SER A 53 19.97 -19.45 5.26
C SER A 53 19.19 -18.17 4.99
N LYS A 54 19.55 -17.04 5.60
CA LYS A 54 18.90 -15.73 5.38
C LYS A 54 19.32 -15.10 4.04
N GLU A 55 20.51 -15.46 3.58
CA GLU A 55 21.07 -15.00 2.30
C GLU A 55 20.55 -15.80 1.09
N GLN A 56 19.84 -16.91 1.33
CA GLN A 56 19.21 -17.66 0.26
C GLN A 56 18.10 -16.82 -0.38
N LYS A 57 18.43 -16.22 -1.52
CA LYS A 57 17.45 -15.65 -2.44
C LYS A 57 16.58 -16.82 -2.91
N GLY A 58 15.33 -16.85 -2.46
CA GLY A 58 14.37 -17.87 -2.86
C GLY A 58 14.17 -17.92 -4.38
N ARG A 59 13.27 -18.80 -4.84
CA ARG A 59 13.01 -18.99 -6.28
C ARG A 59 12.81 -17.64 -7.00
N PRO A 60 13.48 -17.41 -8.14
CA PRO A 60 13.32 -16.17 -8.90
C PRO A 60 11.86 -16.00 -9.33
N ARG A 61 11.44 -14.73 -9.40
CA ARG A 61 10.08 -14.38 -9.81
C ARG A 61 9.91 -14.63 -11.31
N LYS A 62 8.70 -15.01 -11.70
CA LYS A 62 8.31 -15.18 -13.12
C LYS A 62 8.11 -13.86 -13.87
N VAL A 63 8.00 -12.75 -13.14
CA VAL A 63 7.74 -11.41 -13.68
C VAL A 63 9.00 -10.58 -13.52
N THR A 64 9.44 -9.92 -14.59
CA THR A 64 10.62 -9.05 -14.54
C THR A 64 10.27 -7.71 -13.89
N ALA A 65 11.28 -6.95 -13.44
CA ALA A 65 11.07 -5.61 -12.91
C ALA A 65 10.48 -4.63 -13.95
N ARG A 66 10.67 -4.90 -15.25
CA ARG A 66 10.04 -4.13 -16.33
C ARG A 66 8.55 -4.46 -16.42
N ASP A 67 8.21 -5.74 -16.39
CA ASP A 67 6.82 -6.18 -16.45
C ASP A 67 6.04 -5.72 -15.22
N GLU A 68 6.63 -5.77 -14.02
CA GLU A 68 5.99 -5.25 -12.80
C GLU A 68 5.64 -3.76 -12.95
N ARG A 69 6.55 -2.94 -13.50
CA ARG A 69 6.28 -1.52 -13.77
C ARG A 69 5.20 -1.32 -14.82
N ASN A 70 5.23 -2.08 -15.91
CA ASN A 70 4.22 -1.98 -16.97
C ASN A 70 2.83 -2.37 -16.47
N ILE A 71 2.73 -3.42 -15.64
CA ILE A 71 1.49 -3.82 -14.97
C ILE A 71 0.96 -2.66 -14.13
N LEU A 72 1.79 -2.07 -13.27
CA LEU A 72 1.37 -0.98 -12.39
C LEU A 72 0.95 0.27 -13.18
N HIS A 73 1.69 0.62 -14.24
CA HIS A 73 1.37 1.76 -15.09
C HIS A 73 0.01 1.59 -15.79
N MET A 74 -0.24 0.42 -16.38
CA MET A 74 -1.50 0.13 -17.08
C MET A 74 -2.71 0.13 -16.14
N VAL A 75 -2.53 -0.47 -14.96
CA VAL A 75 -3.54 -0.55 -13.90
C VAL A 75 -3.85 0.82 -13.30
N SER A 76 -2.83 1.68 -13.17
CA SER A 76 -2.98 3.06 -12.68
C SER A 76 -3.79 3.93 -13.63
N ASN A 77 -3.51 3.83 -14.93
CA ASN A 77 -4.12 4.73 -15.93
C ASN A 77 -5.53 4.31 -16.35
N SER A 78 -5.95 3.07 -16.09
CA SER A 78 -7.22 2.56 -16.61
C SER A 78 -7.82 1.43 -15.76
N PRO A 79 -9.16 1.31 -15.66
CA PRO A 79 -9.85 0.27 -14.91
C PRO A 79 -9.89 -1.07 -15.64
N LYS A 80 -8.75 -1.57 -16.10
CA LYS A 80 -8.69 -2.82 -16.86
C LYS A 80 -8.84 -4.03 -15.95
N SER A 81 -9.47 -5.07 -16.49
CA SER A 81 -9.51 -6.36 -15.83
C SER A 81 -8.12 -7.01 -15.81
N LEU A 82 -7.85 -7.90 -14.84
CA LEU A 82 -6.55 -8.60 -14.79
C LEU A 82 -6.28 -9.45 -16.04
N ASN A 83 -7.35 -9.84 -16.75
CA ASN A 83 -7.26 -10.57 -18.01
C ASN A 83 -6.84 -9.67 -19.17
N GLU A 84 -7.43 -8.48 -19.26
CA GLU A 84 -7.06 -7.47 -20.25
C GLU A 84 -5.60 -7.07 -20.05
N VAL A 85 -5.19 -6.77 -18.81
CA VAL A 85 -3.79 -6.43 -18.50
C VAL A 85 -2.83 -7.56 -18.91
N ARG A 86 -3.23 -8.82 -18.68
CA ARG A 86 -2.44 -9.99 -19.11
C ARG A 86 -2.32 -10.06 -20.64
N GLY A 87 -3.42 -9.85 -21.34
CA GLY A 87 -3.49 -9.92 -22.80
C GLY A 87 -2.72 -8.79 -23.47
N GLU A 88 -2.94 -7.55 -23.03
CA GLU A 88 -2.27 -6.38 -23.62
C GLU A 88 -0.76 -6.37 -23.41
N LEU A 89 -0.31 -6.82 -22.23
CA LEU A 89 1.13 -6.93 -21.94
C LEU A 89 1.73 -8.25 -22.46
N ASN A 90 0.93 -9.11 -23.11
CA ASN A 90 1.33 -10.44 -23.61
C ASN A 90 2.10 -11.27 -22.56
N LEU A 91 1.68 -11.20 -21.29
CA LEU A 91 2.40 -11.85 -20.20
C LEU A 91 2.01 -13.32 -20.06
N ASN A 92 3.01 -14.21 -20.09
CA ASN A 92 2.81 -15.64 -19.82
C ASN A 92 2.75 -15.95 -18.31
N VAL A 93 1.79 -15.33 -17.61
CA VAL A 93 1.58 -15.52 -16.17
C VAL A 93 0.10 -15.66 -15.83
N CYS A 94 -0.19 -16.33 -14.72
CA CYS A 94 -1.56 -16.42 -14.21
C CYS A 94 -2.03 -15.10 -13.57
N LYS A 95 -3.35 -14.89 -13.54
CA LYS A 95 -3.98 -13.67 -12.97
C LYS A 95 -3.61 -13.43 -11.51
N SER A 96 -3.36 -14.49 -10.74
CA SER A 96 -2.95 -14.40 -9.34
C SER A 96 -1.57 -13.75 -9.21
N THR A 97 -0.65 -14.03 -10.12
CA THR A 97 0.67 -13.37 -10.15
C THR A 97 0.53 -11.88 -10.36
N ILE A 98 -0.28 -11.45 -11.33
CA ILE A 98 -0.56 -10.02 -11.59
C ILE A 98 -1.20 -9.36 -10.35
N ARG A 99 -2.18 -10.03 -9.73
CA ARG A 99 -2.79 -9.56 -8.48
C ARG A 99 -1.76 -9.40 -7.36
N ASN A 100 -0.83 -10.34 -7.23
CA ASN A 100 0.22 -10.29 -6.20
C ASN A 100 1.21 -9.15 -6.46
N VAL A 101 1.53 -8.85 -7.72
CA VAL A 101 2.34 -7.67 -8.08
C VAL A 101 1.65 -6.39 -7.62
N ILE A 102 0.35 -6.24 -7.92
CA ILE A 102 -0.43 -5.07 -7.53
C ILE A 102 -0.50 -4.94 -6.00
N LYS A 103 -0.86 -6.02 -5.30
CA LYS A 103 -0.91 -6.03 -3.83
C LYS A 103 0.44 -5.69 -3.20
N ARG A 104 1.54 -6.21 -3.75
CA ARG A 104 2.88 -5.95 -3.23
C ARG A 104 3.30 -4.50 -3.40
N SER A 105 2.85 -3.83 -4.45
CA SER A 105 3.18 -2.43 -4.67
C SER A 105 2.72 -1.55 -3.50
N GLY A 106 1.62 -1.88 -2.83
CA GLY A 106 1.02 -1.06 -1.77
C GLY A 106 0.47 0.29 -2.25
N ILE A 107 0.76 0.68 -3.50
CA ILE A 107 0.31 1.92 -4.12
C ILE A 107 -1.16 1.78 -4.51
N ILE A 108 -1.54 0.64 -5.08
CA ILE A 108 -2.85 0.47 -5.70
C ILE A 108 -3.78 -0.38 -4.83
N VAL A 109 -4.84 0.24 -4.32
CA VAL A 109 -5.89 -0.44 -3.55
C VAL A 109 -7.13 -0.64 -4.41
N ARG A 110 -7.71 -1.83 -4.27
CA ARG A 110 -8.94 -2.22 -4.95
C ARG A 110 -10.14 -1.96 -4.05
N GLN A 111 -10.98 -1.01 -4.43
CA GLN A 111 -12.22 -0.71 -3.71
C GLN A 111 -13.47 -1.01 -4.55
N LYS A 112 -14.59 -1.24 -3.87
CA LYS A 112 -15.92 -1.38 -4.47
C LYS A 112 -16.63 -0.03 -4.37
N MET A 113 -17.02 0.57 -5.49
CA MET A 113 -17.78 1.83 -5.48
C MET A 113 -19.29 1.55 -5.43
N VAL A 114 -20.01 2.40 -4.70
CA VAL A 114 -21.48 2.43 -4.72
C VAL A 114 -21.94 2.96 -6.08
N LYS A 115 -22.89 2.27 -6.72
CA LYS A 115 -23.43 2.71 -8.01
C LYS A 115 -24.23 4.01 -7.82
N VAL A 116 -23.81 5.07 -8.50
CA VAL A 116 -24.59 6.31 -8.65
C VAL A 116 -25.42 6.23 -9.92
N PRO A 117 -26.69 6.71 -9.92
CA PRO A 117 -27.50 6.77 -11.13
C PRO A 117 -26.79 7.52 -12.27
N LYS A 118 -26.84 6.94 -13.49
CA LYS A 118 -26.20 7.56 -14.66
C LYS A 118 -26.93 8.84 -15.06
N MET A 119 -26.16 9.90 -15.32
CA MET A 119 -26.69 11.18 -15.81
C MET A 119 -27.00 11.08 -17.31
N LYS A 120 -28.28 10.96 -17.66
CA LYS A 120 -28.76 10.93 -19.05
C LYS A 120 -28.50 12.28 -19.75
N PRO A 121 -28.41 12.32 -21.09
CA PRO A 121 -28.15 13.57 -21.82
C PRO A 121 -29.13 14.70 -21.47
N HIS A 122 -30.43 14.41 -21.35
CA HIS A 122 -31.43 15.42 -20.97
C HIS A 122 -31.26 15.94 -19.52
N HIS A 123 -30.72 15.14 -18.60
CA HIS A 123 -30.35 15.65 -17.28
C HIS A 123 -29.20 16.65 -17.38
N LYS A 124 -28.25 16.45 -18.32
CA LYS A 124 -27.14 17.38 -18.53
C LYS A 124 -27.65 18.72 -19.05
N THR A 125 -28.55 18.69 -20.04
CA THR A 125 -29.15 19.92 -20.59
C THR A 125 -30.00 20.64 -19.54
N ALA A 126 -30.92 19.93 -18.86
CA ALA A 126 -31.75 20.54 -17.83
C ALA A 126 -30.94 21.15 -16.68
N ARG A 127 -29.85 20.49 -16.24
CA ARG A 127 -28.94 21.06 -15.24
C ARG A 127 -28.22 22.30 -15.77
N LEU A 128 -27.76 22.30 -17.01
CA LEU A 128 -27.12 23.47 -17.62
C LEU A 128 -28.09 24.63 -17.74
N ASP A 129 -29.31 24.38 -18.17
CA ASP A 129 -30.36 25.40 -18.32
C ASP A 129 -30.75 25.97 -16.96
N PHE A 130 -30.88 25.12 -15.94
CA PHE A 130 -31.08 25.55 -14.56
C PHE A 130 -29.93 26.45 -14.07
N VAL A 131 -28.67 26.06 -14.29
CA VAL A 131 -27.53 26.89 -13.89
C VAL A 131 -27.58 28.23 -14.60
N LYS A 132 -27.77 28.25 -15.93
CA LYS A 132 -27.86 29.49 -16.72
C LYS A 132 -28.96 30.41 -16.21
N ALA A 133 -30.15 29.87 -15.93
CA ALA A 133 -31.29 30.63 -15.43
C ALA A 133 -31.07 31.19 -14.01
N ASN A 134 -30.22 30.55 -13.21
CA ASN A 134 -29.97 30.93 -11.81
C ASN A 134 -28.62 31.64 -11.59
N LEU A 135 -27.85 31.96 -12.63
CA LEU A 135 -26.53 32.63 -12.50
C LEU A 135 -26.62 34.00 -11.80
N THR A 136 -27.73 34.72 -12.00
CA THR A 136 -27.95 36.06 -11.45
C THR A 136 -28.69 36.06 -10.11
N ASN A 137 -29.09 34.89 -9.61
CA ASN A 137 -29.88 34.78 -8.39
C ASN A 137 -29.02 35.05 -7.14
N LYS A 138 -29.60 35.78 -6.18
CA LYS A 138 -28.97 36.07 -4.89
C LYS A 138 -29.21 34.89 -3.93
N TRP A 139 -28.29 33.94 -3.94
CA TRP A 139 -28.35 32.71 -3.14
C TRP A 139 -28.44 32.94 -1.62
N GLU A 140 -28.01 34.10 -1.13
CA GLU A 140 -28.08 34.50 0.29
C GLU A 140 -29.51 34.50 0.85
N LYS A 141 -30.52 34.66 -0.01
CA LYS A 141 -31.94 34.69 0.40
C LYS A 141 -32.65 33.34 0.25
N ILE A 142 -31.96 32.32 -0.25
CA ILE A 142 -32.56 31.03 -0.60
C ILE A 142 -32.18 30.01 0.48
N MET A 143 -33.21 29.46 1.15
CA MET A 143 -33.05 28.36 2.09
C MET A 143 -33.28 27.04 1.36
N PHE A 144 -32.30 26.13 1.40
CA PHE A 144 -32.45 24.79 0.85
C PHE A 144 -32.88 23.82 1.95
N SER A 145 -33.93 23.05 1.68
CA SER A 145 -34.37 21.92 2.50
C SER A 145 -34.35 20.66 1.65
N ASP A 146 -33.80 19.58 2.19
CA ASP A 146 -33.86 18.25 1.59
C ASP A 146 -34.22 17.23 2.68
N GLU A 147 -34.90 16.16 2.29
CA GLU A 147 -35.32 15.11 3.20
C GLU A 147 -34.23 14.04 3.30
N LYS A 148 -33.63 13.92 4.48
CA LYS A 148 -32.67 12.86 4.78
C LYS A 148 -33.28 11.86 5.76
N LYS A 149 -33.31 10.58 5.35
CA LYS A 149 -33.57 9.48 6.29
C LYS A 149 -32.35 9.27 7.21
N TRP A 150 -32.57 9.33 8.52
CA TRP A 150 -31.61 8.97 9.56
C TRP A 150 -31.90 7.54 10.02
N ASN A 151 -31.02 6.60 9.71
CA ASN A 151 -31.12 5.24 10.26
C ASN A 151 -30.29 5.19 11.55
N LEU A 152 -30.85 4.59 12.60
CA LEU A 152 -30.16 4.38 13.88
C LEU A 152 -29.23 3.14 13.86
N ASP A 153 -29.31 2.31 12.82
CA ASP A 153 -28.62 1.02 12.69
C ASP A 153 -27.54 1.03 11.58
N GLY A 154 -26.47 1.81 11.77
CA GLY A 154 -25.25 1.73 10.95
C GLY A 154 -25.38 2.07 9.45
N PRO A 155 -24.26 2.12 8.71
CA PRO A 155 -24.24 2.60 7.32
C PRO A 155 -24.85 1.62 6.30
N ASP A 156 -25.88 2.07 5.58
CA ASP A 156 -26.70 1.33 4.59
C ASP A 156 -26.00 0.91 3.28
N VAL A 157 -24.74 1.28 3.05
CA VAL A 157 -24.18 1.38 1.69
C VAL A 157 -23.15 0.30 1.37
N PHE A 158 -23.57 -0.97 1.36
CA PHE A 158 -22.73 -2.08 0.87
C PHE A 158 -23.43 -3.01 -0.12
N LYS A 159 -24.17 -2.49 -1.11
CA LYS A 159 -24.67 -3.32 -2.21
C LYS A 159 -24.51 -2.63 -3.56
N THR A 160 -23.51 -3.10 -4.32
CA THR A 160 -23.51 -3.40 -5.77
C THR A 160 -22.18 -3.09 -6.44
N GLU A 161 -21.77 -3.98 -7.34
CA GLU A 161 -20.39 -4.12 -7.82
C GLU A 161 -20.07 -3.21 -9.02
N LEU A 162 -19.07 -2.35 -8.88
CA LEU A 162 -18.22 -1.81 -9.97
C LEU A 162 -16.77 -1.66 -9.47
N ARG A 163 -15.80 -1.85 -10.39
CA ARG A 163 -14.38 -2.16 -10.13
C ARG A 163 -13.47 -1.03 -10.67
N TRP A 164 -12.71 -0.37 -9.81
CA TRP A 164 -11.64 0.58 -10.18
C TRP A 164 -10.39 0.41 -9.30
N TRP A 165 -9.29 1.04 -9.72
CA TRP A 165 -7.98 1.06 -9.06
C TRP A 165 -7.73 2.46 -8.47
N TYR A 166 -7.35 2.54 -7.19
CA TYR A 166 -7.03 3.79 -6.48
C TYR A 166 -5.54 3.81 -6.14
N ILE A 167 -4.88 4.97 -6.25
CA ILE A 167 -3.50 5.18 -5.77
C ILE A 167 -3.54 5.87 -4.40
N ASP A 168 -3.07 5.20 -3.36
CA ASP A 168 -3.06 5.73 -1.98
C ASP A 168 -2.10 6.93 -1.85
N GLY A 169 -2.56 8.00 -1.19
CA GLY A 169 -1.71 9.10 -0.68
C GLY A 169 -2.22 10.53 -0.88
N LEU A 170 -3.27 10.73 -1.66
CA LEU A 170 -3.87 12.04 -1.91
C LEU A 170 -5.37 11.85 -2.08
N ASP A 171 -6.17 12.49 -1.23
CA ASP A 171 -7.65 12.48 -1.24
C ASP A 171 -8.18 13.23 -2.49
N TRP A 172 -7.88 12.69 -3.66
CA TRP A 172 -8.21 13.26 -4.96
C TRP A 172 -9.13 12.29 -5.70
N PHE A 173 -10.39 12.68 -5.81
CA PHE A 173 -11.38 12.03 -6.67
C PHE A 173 -11.03 12.27 -8.14
N LEU A 174 -10.34 11.32 -8.78
CA LEU A 174 -10.15 11.34 -10.24
C LEU A 174 -11.45 10.90 -10.93
N ARG A 175 -12.22 11.88 -11.39
CA ARG A 175 -13.37 11.67 -12.29
C ARG A 175 -12.85 11.52 -13.72
N TRP A 176 -13.09 10.36 -14.33
CA TRP A 176 -12.79 10.10 -15.74
C TRP A 176 -13.98 10.47 -16.63
N ARG A 177 -13.71 11.00 -17.83
CA ARG A 177 -14.73 11.16 -18.88
C ARG A 177 -14.99 9.84 -19.62
N GLU A 178 -16.09 9.78 -20.37
CA GLU A 178 -16.49 8.62 -21.21
C GLU A 178 -15.49 8.31 -22.34
N ASP A 179 -14.59 9.25 -22.65
CA ASP A 179 -13.54 9.16 -23.68
C ASP A 179 -12.18 8.64 -23.17
N GLY A 180 -12.06 8.34 -21.86
CA GLY A 180 -10.82 7.84 -21.26
C GLY A 180 -9.78 8.91 -20.92
N THR A 181 -10.13 10.21 -20.97
CA THR A 181 -9.22 11.31 -20.56
C THR A 181 -9.39 11.70 -19.09
N ALA A 182 -8.27 11.99 -18.40
CA ALA A 182 -8.24 12.47 -17.02
C ALA A 182 -8.57 13.97 -16.97
N ILE A 183 -9.34 14.42 -15.97
CA ILE A 183 -9.78 15.82 -15.87
C ILE A 183 -8.72 16.76 -15.23
N HIS A 184 -7.58 16.25 -14.73
CA HIS A 184 -6.49 17.10 -14.23
C HIS A 184 -5.12 16.58 -14.69
N GLN A 185 -4.44 17.34 -15.57
CA GLN A 185 -2.99 17.34 -15.65
C GLN A 185 -2.47 18.41 -14.69
N TYR A 186 -1.80 17.98 -13.61
CA TYR A 186 -0.91 18.87 -12.89
C TYR A 186 0.46 18.19 -12.80
N GLN A 187 1.43 18.66 -13.58
CA GLN A 187 2.83 18.37 -13.31
C GLN A 187 3.21 19.10 -12.03
N ARG A 188 3.23 18.41 -10.88
CA ARG A 188 4.18 18.83 -9.83
C ARG A 188 5.56 18.34 -10.25
N LYS A 189 6.39 19.28 -10.72
CA LYS A 189 7.84 19.13 -10.68
C LYS A 189 8.22 18.82 -9.24
N PHE A 190 8.66 17.59 -8.96
CA PHE A 190 9.44 17.34 -7.76
C PHE A 190 10.85 17.90 -8.01
N GLN A 191 11.14 19.10 -7.49
CA GLN A 191 12.53 19.47 -7.26
C GLN A 191 12.98 18.70 -6.02
N LEU A 192 13.91 17.76 -6.21
CA LEU A 192 14.64 17.15 -5.10
C LEU A 192 15.55 18.24 -4.52
N VAL A 193 15.25 18.69 -3.30
CA VAL A 193 16.22 19.46 -2.51
C VAL A 193 17.13 18.43 -1.83
N PRO A 194 18.47 18.51 -2.01
CA PRO A 194 19.40 17.64 -1.30
C PRO A 194 19.28 17.86 0.21
N THR A 195 19.08 16.76 0.94
CA THR A 195 19.21 16.75 2.40
C THR A 195 20.69 16.62 2.74
N ASP A 196 21.29 17.68 3.26
CA ASP A 196 22.50 17.56 4.07
C ASP A 196 22.35 18.32 5.38
N ALA A 197 22.87 17.67 6.41
CA ALA A 197 22.57 17.84 7.81
C ALA A 197 23.21 19.09 8.44
N SER A 198 22.48 19.74 9.33
CA SER A 198 23.02 20.22 10.62
C SER A 198 21.91 20.75 11.52
N SER A 199 22.16 20.67 12.82
CA SER A 199 21.55 21.46 13.89
C SER A 199 20.28 20.91 14.56
N SER A 200 20.57 20.33 15.72
CA SER A 200 19.80 20.22 16.96
C SER A 200 18.46 20.97 17.09
N ASP A 201 17.52 20.23 17.71
CA ASP A 201 16.53 20.66 18.70
C ASP A 201 15.04 20.47 18.39
N ARG A 202 14.46 19.66 19.28
CA ARG A 202 13.08 19.55 19.77
C ARG A 202 11.97 19.10 18.81
N ALA A 203 11.33 18.02 19.27
CA ALA A 203 10.01 17.57 18.87
C ALA A 203 8.99 18.72 18.86
N PHE A 204 8.37 18.94 17.70
CA PHE A 204 7.07 19.58 17.60
C PHE A 204 6.21 18.75 16.65
N LEU A 205 5.23 18.06 17.21
CA LEU A 205 4.07 17.56 16.46
C LEU A 205 3.43 18.75 15.73
N PRO A 206 3.01 18.61 14.45
CA PRO A 206 2.25 19.67 13.80
C PRO A 206 0.92 19.85 14.56
N LYS A 207 0.76 21.01 15.21
CA LYS A 207 -0.53 21.42 15.75
C LYS A 207 -1.50 21.66 14.58
N PRO A 208 -2.75 21.18 14.63
CA PRO A 208 -3.74 21.54 13.64
C PRO A 208 -3.98 23.04 13.73
N THR A 209 -3.76 23.76 12.62
CA THR A 209 -4.15 25.16 12.48
C THR A 209 -5.67 25.24 12.56
N SER A 210 -6.19 26.13 13.40
CA SER A 210 -7.61 26.41 13.55
C SER A 210 -8.22 26.85 12.22
N ASN A 211 -9.31 26.18 11.83
CA ASN A 211 -10.15 26.51 10.68
C ASN A 211 -10.76 27.93 10.85
N PRO A 212 -10.60 28.86 9.89
CA PRO A 212 -11.01 30.27 10.05
C PRO A 212 -12.52 30.54 9.90
N TYR A 213 -13.40 29.54 10.04
CA TYR A 213 -14.83 29.66 9.77
C TYR A 213 -15.75 29.39 10.98
N PHE A 214 -15.37 29.86 12.17
CA PHE A 214 -16.31 29.96 13.29
C PHE A 214 -16.08 31.27 14.04
N PRO A 215 -17.04 32.21 14.06
CA PRO A 215 -17.06 33.27 15.05
C PRO A 215 -17.54 32.67 16.37
N THR A 216 -16.73 32.77 17.41
CA THR A 216 -17.18 32.57 18.79
C THR A 216 -18.12 33.70 19.18
N ARG A 217 -19.36 33.37 19.50
CA ARG A 217 -20.11 34.01 20.58
C ARG A 217 -21.00 32.99 21.27
#